data_AF-A0A352S0C8-F1
#
_entry.id   AF-A0A352S0C8-F1
#
_cell.length_a   1.000
_cell.length_b   1.000
_cell.length_c   1.000
_cell.angle_alpha   90.00
_cell.angle_beta   90.00
_cell.angle_gamma   90.00
#
_symmetry.space_group_name_H-M   'P 1'
#
loop_
_entity.id
_entity.type
_entity.pdbx_description
1 polymer ?
#
loop_
_entity_poly.entity_id
_entity_poly.type
_entity_poly.pdbx_seq_one_letter_code
_entity_poly.pdbx_strand_id
1 'polypeptide(L)'
;MHCGVPESEARLGADVLIFADESGIDTHGVSNMLRSYVSGYNAKTMNPDPQLKIVKETPSTATIDGDGGLGLMIAPKAMEIAISKAR
;
A
#
# COMPACT_ATOMS: atom_id res chain seq x y z
N MET A 1 -4.05 17.04 -12.05
CA MET A 1 -3.07 16.74 -10.97
C MET A 1 -2.98 15.23 -10.88
N HIS A 2 -1.86 14.62 -11.26
CA HIS A 2 -1.65 13.18 -11.16
C HIS A 2 -0.56 12.93 -10.11
N CYS A 3 -0.84 12.12 -9.09
CA CYS A 3 0.06 11.88 -7.95
C CYS A 3 1.29 11.02 -8.29
N GLY A 4 1.53 10.73 -9.58
CA GLY A 4 2.63 9.87 -10.05
C GLY A 4 2.42 8.37 -9.81
N VAL A 5 1.32 7.98 -9.17
CA VAL A 5 1.03 6.57 -8.85
C VAL A 5 0.61 5.82 -10.13
N PRO A 6 1.20 4.66 -10.45
CA PRO A 6 0.78 3.83 -11.57
C PRO A 6 -0.70 3.44 -11.48
N GLU A 7 -1.38 3.31 -12.62
CA GLU A 7 -2.83 3.08 -12.65
C GLU A 7 -3.26 1.80 -11.91
N SER A 8 -2.48 0.72 -12.07
CA SER A 8 -2.74 -0.55 -11.38
C SER A 8 -2.67 -0.41 -9.85
N GLU A 9 -1.70 0.37 -9.37
CA GLU A 9 -1.47 0.62 -7.95
C GLU A 9 -2.54 1.56 -7.38
N ALA A 10 -2.94 2.58 -8.14
CA ALA A 10 -4.04 3.46 -7.79
C ALA A 10 -5.38 2.71 -7.69
N ARG A 11 -5.62 1.73 -8.57
CA ARG A 11 -6.79 0.85 -8.52
C ARG A 11 -6.80 0.01 -7.25
N LEU A 12 -5.69 -0.66 -6.93
CA LEU A 12 -5.54 -1.42 -5.69
C LEU A 12 -5.79 -0.54 -4.46
N GLY A 13 -5.22 0.67 -4.42
CA GLY A 13 -5.44 1.62 -3.33
C GLY A 13 -6.91 2.04 -3.20
N ALA A 14 -7.61 2.23 -4.32
CA ALA A 14 -9.04 2.54 -4.33
C ALA A 14 -9.88 1.36 -3.79
N ASP A 15 -9.58 0.13 -4.21
CA ASP A 15 -10.28 -1.08 -3.75
C ASP A 15 -10.19 -1.24 -2.22
N VAL A 16 -9.01 -1.01 -1.64
CA VAL A 16 -8.83 -1.11 -0.18
C VAL A 16 -9.56 0.00 0.58
N LEU A 17 -9.56 1.24 0.06
CA LEU A 17 -10.30 2.34 0.68
C LEU A 17 -11.82 2.10 0.64
N ILE A 18 -12.33 1.60 -0.49
CA ILE A 18 -13.74 1.23 -0.64
C ILE A 18 -14.09 0.08 0.29
N PHE A 19 -13.24 -0.95 0.36
CA PHE A 19 -13.42 -2.06 1.29
C PHE A 19 -13.52 -1.59 2.74
N ALA A 20 -12.68 -0.64 3.15
CA ALA A 20 -12.74 -0.07 4.49
C ALA A 20 -14.07 0.65 4.76
N ASP A 21 -14.55 1.48 3.82
CA ASP A 21 -15.85 2.16 3.94
C ASP A 21 -17.01 1.14 3.99
N GLU A 22 -17.02 0.15 3.10
CA GLU A 22 -18.07 -0.91 3.07
C GLU A 22 -18.06 -1.78 4.33
N SER A 23 -16.89 -1.94 4.96
CA SER A 23 -16.74 -2.69 6.21
C SER A 23 -17.05 -1.86 7.47
N GLY A 24 -17.46 -0.60 7.32
CA GLY A 24 -17.72 0.31 8.45
C GLY A 24 -16.45 0.74 9.21
N ILE A 25 -15.29 0.65 8.56
CA ILE A 25 -13.99 1.10 9.09
C ILE A 25 -13.75 2.53 8.60
N ASP A 26 -14.68 3.43 8.94
CA ASP A 26 -14.74 4.80 8.38
C ASP A 26 -13.43 5.57 8.59
N THR A 27 -12.73 5.32 9.71
CA THR A 27 -11.45 5.97 10.03
C THR A 27 -10.35 5.68 9.02
N HIS A 28 -10.46 4.61 8.23
CA HIS A 28 -9.44 4.16 7.26
C HIS A 28 -9.92 4.19 5.80
N GLY A 29 -11.17 4.55 5.56
CA GLY A 29 -11.74 4.65 4.21
C GLY A 29 -11.52 5.99 3.52
N VAL A 30 -12.26 6.24 2.44
CA VAL A 30 -12.00 7.35 1.51
C VAL A 30 -12.05 8.71 2.22
N SER A 31 -13.06 8.92 3.05
CA SER A 31 -13.34 10.23 3.67
C SER A 31 -12.22 10.71 4.60
N ASN A 32 -11.53 9.78 5.27
CA ASN A 32 -10.54 10.10 6.30
C ASN A 32 -9.10 9.97 5.82
N MET A 33 -8.82 9.04 4.90
CA MET A 33 -7.43 8.71 4.55
C MET A 33 -6.98 9.24 3.19
N LEU A 34 -7.87 9.31 2.19
CA LEU A 34 -7.48 9.71 0.83
C LEU A 34 -6.80 11.09 0.80
N ARG A 35 -7.33 12.06 1.56
CA ARG A 35 -6.76 13.42 1.66
C ARG A 35 -5.32 13.38 2.17
N SER A 36 -5.04 12.56 3.18
CA SER A 36 -3.72 12.44 3.79
C SER A 36 -2.71 11.86 2.80
N TYR A 37 -3.11 10.88 1.99
CA TYR A 37 -2.23 10.28 0.98
C TYR A 37 -1.93 11.22 -0.17
N VAL A 38 -2.96 11.88 -0.71
CA VAL A 38 -2.77 12.91 -1.75
C VAL A 38 -1.86 14.04 -1.26
N SER A 39 -2.04 14.47 0.00
CA SER A 39 -1.14 15.44 0.63
C SER A 39 0.29 14.93 0.71
N GLY A 40 0.50 13.68 1.13
CA GLY A 40 1.82 13.06 1.20
C GLY A 40 2.54 12.97 -0.16
N TYR A 41 1.82 12.60 -1.22
CA TYR A 41 2.37 12.60 -2.58
C TYR A 41 2.74 14.01 -3.05
N ASN A 42 1.87 14.99 -2.82
CA ASN A 42 2.14 16.39 -3.18
C ASN A 42 3.33 16.96 -2.40
N ALA A 43 3.48 16.56 -1.14
CA ALA A 43 4.60 16.94 -0.28
C ALA A 43 5.89 16.13 -0.56
N LYS A 44 5.85 15.14 -1.47
CA LYS A 44 6.95 14.22 -1.79
C LYS A 44 7.47 13.46 -0.57
N THR A 45 6.62 13.20 0.41
CA THR A 45 6.95 12.38 1.58
C THR A 45 6.60 10.91 1.40
N MET A 46 5.90 10.58 0.30
CA MET A 46 5.55 9.21 -0.09
C MET A 46 6.06 8.96 -1.50
N ASN A 47 6.62 7.77 -1.72
CA ASN A 47 7.02 7.32 -3.05
C ASN A 47 5.78 6.82 -3.81
N PRO A 48 5.41 7.43 -4.94
CA PRO A 48 4.25 7.01 -5.71
C PRO A 48 4.49 5.74 -6.56
N ASP A 49 5.75 5.38 -6.82
CA ASP A 49 6.13 4.19 -7.58
C ASP A 49 7.25 3.40 -6.87
N PRO A 50 6.94 2.80 -5.71
CA PRO A 50 7.93 2.13 -4.86
C PRO A 50 8.40 0.81 -5.47
N GLN A 51 9.71 0.56 -5.39
CA GLN A 51 10.32 -0.71 -5.81
C GLN A 51 10.55 -1.61 -4.59
N LEU A 52 9.59 -2.52 -4.34
CA LEU A 52 9.68 -3.42 -3.18
C LEU A 52 10.88 -4.35 -3.29
N LYS A 53 11.59 -4.52 -2.16
CA LYS A 53 12.74 -5.42 -2.09
C LYS A 53 12.67 -6.29 -0.84
N ILE A 54 12.82 -7.60 -1.01
CA ILE A 54 13.09 -8.49 0.13
C ILE A 54 14.56 -8.27 0.54
N VAL A 55 14.76 -7.76 1.75
CA VAL A 55 16.11 -7.47 2.29
C VAL A 55 16.64 -8.60 3.17
N LYS A 56 15.76 -9.45 3.67
CA LYS A 56 16.11 -10.66 4.42
C LYS A 56 15.01 -11.70 4.26
N GLU A 57 15.42 -12.96 4.16
CA GLU A 57 14.50 -14.06 3.96
C GLU A 57 14.95 -15.31 4.72
N THR A 58 13.98 -16.06 5.22
CA THR A 58 14.12 -17.42 5.73
C THR A 58 12.99 -18.30 5.16
N PRO A 59 12.96 -19.62 5.42
CA PRO A 59 11.86 -20.46 4.96
C PRO A 59 10.48 -19.94 5.38
N SER A 60 10.34 -19.42 6.60
CA SER A 60 9.05 -18.99 7.16
C SER A 60 8.91 -17.48 7.37
N THR A 61 9.93 -16.67 7.07
CA THR A 61 9.88 -15.21 7.27
C THR A 61 10.47 -14.43 6.09
N ALA A 62 10.00 -13.20 5.89
CA ALA A 62 10.59 -12.22 4.98
C ALA A 62 10.57 -10.84 5.64
N THR A 63 11.62 -10.05 5.41
CA THR A 63 11.67 -8.62 5.70
C THR A 63 11.68 -7.87 4.38
N ILE A 64 10.73 -6.96 4.20
CA ILE A 64 10.51 -6.21 2.96
C ILE A 64 10.81 -4.73 3.21
N ASP A 65 11.66 -4.15 2.37
CA ASP A 65 11.79 -2.70 2.24
C ASP A 65 10.71 -2.19 1.28
N GLY A 66 9.87 -1.28 1.78
CA GLY A 66 8.74 -0.70 1.06
C GLY A 66 9.10 0.53 0.23
N ASP A 67 10.36 0.99 0.24
CA ASP A 67 10.87 2.09 -0.59
C ASP A 67 10.05 3.40 -0.45
N GLY A 68 9.62 3.70 0.78
CA GLY A 68 8.79 4.87 1.07
C GLY A 68 7.38 4.83 0.45
N GLY A 69 6.97 3.68 -0.07
CA GLY A 69 5.67 3.44 -0.65
C GLY A 69 4.54 3.45 0.37
N LEU A 70 3.32 3.75 -0.08
CA LEU A 70 2.16 3.77 0.77
C LEU A 70 1.72 2.36 1.17
N GLY A 71 1.49 2.13 2.46
CA GLY A 71 1.14 0.83 3.03
C GLY A 71 -0.05 0.14 2.35
N LEU A 72 -1.02 0.89 1.81
CA LEU A 72 -2.15 0.37 1.03
C LEU A 72 -1.73 -0.49 -0.16
N MET A 73 -0.61 -0.16 -0.78
CA MET A 73 -0.10 -0.85 -1.97
C MET A 73 0.97 -1.87 -1.60
N ILE A 74 1.73 -1.61 -0.53
CA ILE A 74 2.80 -2.50 -0.04
C ILE A 74 2.24 -3.71 0.70
N ALA A 75 1.26 -3.52 1.58
CA ALA A 75 0.78 -4.56 2.48
C ALA A 75 0.12 -5.75 1.75
N PRO A 76 -0.71 -5.56 0.70
CA PRO A 76 -1.25 -6.70 -0.05
C PRO A 76 -0.15 -7.56 -0.69
N LYS A 77 0.87 -6.93 -1.28
CA LYS A 77 2.03 -7.63 -1.87
C LYS A 77 2.82 -8.40 -0.81
N ALA A 78 3.02 -7.81 0.36
CA ALA A 78 3.67 -8.47 1.48
C ALA A 78 2.85 -9.66 2.00
N MET A 79 1.52 -9.56 2.01
CA MET A 79 0.61 -10.63 2.40
C MET A 79 0.70 -11.83 1.45
N GLU A 80 0.78 -11.59 0.13
CA GLU A 80 0.98 -12.68 -0.85
C GLU A 80 2.27 -13.47 -0.57
N ILE A 81 3.37 -12.78 -0.23
CA ILE A 81 4.62 -13.43 0.17
C ILE A 81 4.41 -14.25 1.45
N ALA A 82 3.71 -13.71 2.44
CA ALA A 82 3.42 -14.42 3.69
C ALA A 82 2.57 -15.68 3.46
N ILE A 83 1.51 -15.58 2.65
CA ILE A 83 0.67 -16.71 2.25
C ILE A 83 1.50 -17.77 1.53
N SER A 84 2.35 -17.36 0.57
CA SER A 84 3.21 -18.30 -0.16
C SER A 84 4.18 -19.05 0.75
N LYS A 85 4.67 -18.42 1.82
CA LYS A 85 5.58 -19.05 2.79
C LYS A 85 4.88 -19.98 3.78
N ALA A 86 3.57 -19.79 3.98
CA ALA A 86 2.76 -20.59 4.90
C ALA A 86 2.22 -21.87 4.26
N ARG A 87 2.23 -21.96 2.92
CA ARG A 87 1.85 -23.15 2.15
C ARG A 87 2.94 -24.21 2.19
#